data_AF-A0A948CZ84-F1
#
_entry.id   AF-A0A948CZ84-F1
#
_cell.length_a   1.000
_cell.length_b   1.000
_cell.length_c   1.000
_cell.angle_alpha   90.00
_cell.angle_beta   90.00
_cell.angle_gamma   90.00
#
_symmetry.space_group_name_H-M   'P 1'
#
loop_
_entity.id
_entity.type
_entity.pdbx_description
1 polymer ?
#
loop_
_entity_poly.entity_id
_entity_poly.type
_entity_poly.pdbx_seq_one_letter_code
_entity_poly.pdbx_strand_id
1 'polypeptide(L)'
;MTEENTTQNMPFDLYKSETLERFQDNLVECATYNMTQESHQMSLIIRGLLEQSPNLQTDQPELYQKYWELYWQFCWIALNYFSDERVIAMFQKHYLVSADIPFIDIWDKVKFISLNHILIEDRNRFKESIIKALRKNQEVLTKETVTKDGKENPGTVGHWIMDSTIELGLKSVEAVKLAEYLVNSTNTKSLSKESRDRIRKLIDLIEHLKIPSDTLEGYEPIIAIDDDRSVGAIRAGVWEQYDDSLKKIRQSIADTMDSLNLGPASGSVTPAKAKEPIQRRTATQTLKKEPAVLPDITLKEVKHLQTKDLINIYTQNKEEQTAIYEEE
;
A
#
# COMPACT_ATOMS: atom_id res chain seq x y z
N MET A 1 23.99 -40.71 25.48
CA MET A 1 23.44 -39.35 25.62
C MET A 1 22.66 -39.09 24.35
N THR A 2 21.37 -39.36 24.39
CA THR A 2 20.41 -38.99 23.36
C THR A 2 20.16 -37.50 23.50
N GLU A 3 20.51 -36.72 22.48
CA GLU A 3 20.07 -35.33 22.38
C GLU A 3 18.54 -35.34 22.28
N GLU A 4 17.89 -35.08 23.42
CA GLU A 4 16.49 -34.70 23.43
C GLU A 4 16.39 -33.38 22.66
N ASN A 5 16.00 -33.52 21.40
CA ASN A 5 15.69 -32.43 20.51
C ASN A 5 14.40 -31.79 21.05
N THR A 6 14.53 -30.94 22.07
CA THR A 6 13.45 -30.12 22.61
C THR A 6 12.92 -29.28 21.47
N THR A 7 11.88 -29.78 20.83
CA THR A 7 10.96 -29.03 19.98
C THR A 7 10.22 -28.12 20.95
N GLN A 8 10.91 -27.06 21.34
CA GLN A 8 10.46 -26.05 22.28
C GLN A 8 9.22 -25.41 21.65
N ASN A 9 8.05 -25.74 22.22
CA ASN A 9 6.72 -25.38 21.75
C ASN A 9 6.71 -23.95 21.18
N MET A 10 6.60 -23.83 19.87
CA MET A 10 6.20 -22.55 19.29
C MET A 10 4.77 -22.24 19.77
N PRO A 11 4.48 -21.01 20.20
CA PRO A 11 3.18 -20.66 20.79
C PRO A 11 2.03 -20.69 19.77
N PHE A 12 2.34 -20.87 18.48
CA PHE A 12 1.36 -20.94 17.40
C PHE A 12 1.40 -22.31 16.73
N ASP A 13 0.28 -23.03 16.84
CA ASP A 13 0.04 -24.27 16.12
C ASP A 13 -0.88 -23.97 14.93
N LEU A 14 -0.32 -24.04 13.71
CA LEU A 14 -1.05 -23.72 12.47
C LEU A 14 -2.18 -24.72 12.17
N TYR A 15 -2.25 -25.87 12.84
CA TYR A 15 -3.35 -26.83 12.66
C TYR A 15 -4.57 -26.50 13.51
N LYS A 16 -4.47 -25.51 14.40
CA LYS A 16 -5.55 -25.07 15.29
C LYS A 16 -6.31 -23.89 14.69
N SER A 17 -7.64 -23.96 14.67
CA SER A 17 -8.49 -22.88 14.17
C SER A 17 -8.33 -21.60 14.98
N GLU A 18 -8.09 -21.71 16.29
CA GLU A 18 -7.89 -20.56 17.18
C GLU A 18 -6.65 -19.74 16.79
N THR A 19 -5.62 -20.37 16.22
CA THR A 19 -4.44 -19.67 15.72
C THR A 19 -4.82 -18.81 14.51
N LEU A 20 -5.62 -19.35 13.58
CA LEU A 20 -6.07 -18.62 12.40
C LEU A 20 -6.95 -17.43 12.79
N GLU A 21 -7.92 -17.65 13.68
CA GLU A 21 -8.82 -16.61 14.20
C GLU A 21 -8.03 -15.45 14.81
N ARG A 22 -7.00 -15.74 15.62
CA ARG A 22 -6.13 -14.70 16.19
C ARG A 22 -5.43 -13.84 15.13
N PHE A 23 -4.95 -14.45 14.04
CA PHE A 23 -4.34 -13.68 12.95
C PHE A 23 -5.37 -12.86 12.18
N GLN A 24 -6.60 -13.38 12.02
CA GLN A 24 -7.70 -12.64 11.40
C GLN A 24 -8.12 -11.42 12.24
N ASP A 25 -8.22 -11.58 13.55
CA ASP A 25 -8.52 -10.48 14.48
C ASP A 25 -7.43 -9.40 14.43
N ASN A 26 -6.16 -9.81 14.49
CA ASN A 26 -5.02 -8.91 14.34
C ASN A 26 -5.02 -8.20 12.98
N LEU A 27 -5.44 -8.86 11.90
CA LEU A 27 -5.53 -8.25 10.58
C LEU A 27 -6.55 -7.11 10.56
N VAL A 28 -7.73 -7.32 11.16
CA VAL A 28 -8.78 -6.30 11.22
C VAL A 28 -8.30 -5.09 12.01
N GLU A 29 -7.66 -5.30 13.16
CA GLU A 29 -7.07 -4.24 13.97
C GLU A 29 -6.01 -3.47 13.19
N CYS A 30 -5.05 -4.19 12.59
CA CYS A 30 -3.98 -3.60 11.81
C CYS A 30 -4.48 -2.79 10.61
N ALA A 31 -5.51 -3.28 9.92
CA ALA A 31 -6.10 -2.59 8.78
C ALA A 31 -6.85 -1.33 9.23
N THR A 32 -7.62 -1.41 10.31
CA THR A 32 -8.42 -0.31 10.86
C THR A 32 -7.55 0.86 11.32
N TYR A 33 -6.47 0.57 12.04
CA TYR A 33 -5.57 1.58 12.60
C TYR A 33 -4.30 1.80 11.76
N ASN A 34 -4.23 1.19 10.59
CA ASN A 34 -3.11 1.32 9.68
C ASN A 34 -1.74 0.96 10.32
N MET A 35 -1.71 -0.10 11.13
CA MET A 35 -0.55 -0.56 11.90
C MET A 35 0.48 -1.25 11.00
N THR A 36 1.23 -0.44 10.24
CA THR A 36 2.12 -0.93 9.18
C THR A 36 3.31 -1.75 9.70
N GLN A 37 3.86 -1.41 10.86
CA GLN A 37 4.99 -2.12 11.46
C GLN A 37 4.59 -3.50 11.96
N GLU A 38 3.49 -3.58 12.69
CA GLU A 38 2.92 -4.81 13.25
C GLU A 38 2.47 -5.73 12.12
N SER A 39 1.88 -5.15 11.07
CA SER A 39 1.56 -5.90 9.84
C SER A 39 2.81 -6.49 9.20
N HIS A 40 3.91 -5.74 9.15
CA HIS A 40 5.18 -6.27 8.62
C HIS A 40 5.66 -7.45 9.46
N GLN A 41 5.69 -7.30 10.79
CA GLN A 41 6.09 -8.37 11.71
C GLN A 41 5.18 -9.61 11.57
N MET A 42 3.86 -9.42 11.50
CA MET A 42 2.89 -10.50 11.26
C MET A 42 3.16 -11.24 9.96
N SER A 43 3.45 -10.53 8.88
CA SER A 43 3.79 -11.16 7.60
C SER A 43 5.05 -12.03 7.71
N LEU A 44 6.06 -11.61 8.47
CA LEU A 44 7.26 -12.41 8.72
C LEU A 44 6.98 -13.63 9.59
N ILE A 45 6.18 -13.48 10.65
CA ILE A 45 5.78 -14.57 11.55
C ILE A 45 5.00 -15.64 10.77
N ILE A 46 3.94 -15.27 10.05
CA ILE A 46 3.12 -16.23 9.28
C ILE A 46 3.99 -16.97 8.27
N ARG A 47 4.83 -16.24 7.53
CA ARG A 47 5.74 -16.88 6.56
C ARG A 47 6.70 -17.86 7.23
N GLY A 48 7.32 -17.48 8.34
CA GLY A 48 8.22 -18.35 9.09
C GLY A 48 7.52 -19.61 9.62
N LEU A 49 6.27 -19.49 10.09
CA LEU A 49 5.47 -20.63 10.55
C LEU A 49 5.09 -21.57 9.39
N LEU A 50 4.74 -21.04 8.21
CA LEU A 50 4.45 -21.83 7.01
C LEU A 50 5.70 -22.59 6.51
N GLU A 51 6.87 -21.92 6.50
CA GLU A 51 8.14 -22.54 6.12
C GLU A 51 8.55 -23.67 7.09
N GLN A 52 8.21 -23.54 8.37
CA GLN A 52 8.47 -24.55 9.41
C GLN A 52 7.42 -25.68 9.43
N SER A 53 6.32 -25.52 8.71
CA SER A 53 5.21 -26.47 8.64
C SER A 53 4.95 -26.93 7.20
N PRO A 54 5.95 -27.49 6.49
CA PRO A 54 5.83 -27.78 5.05
C PRO A 54 4.72 -28.77 4.71
N ASN A 55 4.38 -29.67 5.64
CA ASN A 55 3.31 -30.65 5.43
C ASN A 55 1.91 -30.01 5.45
N LEU A 56 1.74 -28.79 6.01
CA LEU A 56 0.42 -28.14 6.11
C LEU A 56 -0.23 -27.96 4.74
N GLN A 57 0.56 -27.66 3.70
CA GLN A 57 0.06 -27.51 2.34
C GLN A 57 -0.55 -28.81 1.79
N THR A 58 0.00 -29.96 2.17
CA THR A 58 -0.46 -31.27 1.70
C THR A 58 -1.58 -31.82 2.58
N ASP A 59 -1.42 -31.68 3.90
CA ASP A 59 -2.33 -32.24 4.90
C ASP A 59 -3.63 -31.45 5.00
N GLN A 60 -3.56 -30.12 4.92
CA GLN A 60 -4.71 -29.21 5.03
C GLN A 60 -4.59 -28.03 4.03
N PRO A 61 -4.75 -28.27 2.72
CA PRO A 61 -4.52 -27.27 1.67
C PRO A 61 -5.40 -26.02 1.81
N GLU A 62 -6.66 -26.16 2.25
CA GLU A 62 -7.55 -25.03 2.48
C GLU A 62 -7.06 -24.12 3.61
N LEU A 63 -6.54 -24.71 4.69
CA LEU A 63 -6.02 -23.96 5.83
C LEU A 63 -4.71 -23.25 5.47
N TYR A 64 -3.81 -23.94 4.75
CA TYR A 64 -2.61 -23.33 4.18
C TYR A 64 -2.94 -22.12 3.32
N GLN A 65 -3.95 -22.24 2.43
CA GLN A 65 -4.39 -21.16 1.57
C GLN A 65 -4.89 -19.94 2.37
N LYS A 66 -5.66 -20.15 3.44
CA LYS A 66 -6.11 -19.05 4.32
C LYS A 66 -4.94 -18.32 4.99
N TYR A 67 -3.93 -19.04 5.47
CA TYR A 67 -2.72 -18.40 6.02
C TYR A 67 -1.93 -17.66 4.96
N TRP A 68 -1.86 -18.20 3.75
CA TRP A 68 -1.19 -17.55 2.63
C TRP A 68 -1.89 -16.26 2.21
N GLU A 69 -3.22 -16.25 2.23
CA GLU A 69 -4.03 -15.03 2.02
C GLU A 69 -3.76 -13.99 3.11
N LEU A 70 -3.81 -14.38 4.39
CA LEU A 70 -3.47 -13.51 5.52
C LEU A 70 -2.07 -12.90 5.38
N TYR A 71 -1.08 -13.71 5.00
CA TYR A 71 0.28 -13.25 4.74
C TYR A 71 0.31 -12.08 3.74
N TRP A 72 -0.37 -12.23 2.60
CA TRP A 72 -0.43 -11.18 1.58
C TRP A 72 -1.23 -9.96 2.04
N GLN A 73 -2.31 -10.15 2.80
CA GLN A 73 -3.08 -9.03 3.36
C GLN A 73 -2.21 -8.19 4.30
N PHE A 74 -1.47 -8.82 5.21
CA PHE A 74 -0.49 -8.13 6.06
C PHE A 74 0.61 -7.44 5.24
N CYS A 75 1.12 -8.06 4.16
CA CYS A 75 2.06 -7.39 3.26
C CYS A 75 1.45 -6.13 2.61
N TRP A 76 0.18 -6.13 2.22
CA TRP A 76 -0.47 -4.95 1.65
C TRP A 76 -0.66 -3.82 2.66
N ILE A 77 -0.94 -4.14 3.92
CA ILE A 77 -0.98 -3.12 4.98
C ILE A 77 0.44 -2.58 5.23
N ALA A 78 1.44 -3.45 5.24
CA ALA A 78 2.85 -3.10 5.47
C ALA A 78 3.61 -2.64 4.20
N LEU A 79 2.92 -2.18 3.16
CA LEU A 79 3.51 -1.99 1.83
C LEU A 79 4.77 -1.10 1.83
N ASN A 80 4.85 -0.15 2.77
CA ASN A 80 5.97 0.78 2.96
C ASN A 80 7.25 0.18 3.58
N TYR A 81 7.20 -1.08 4.01
CA TYR A 81 8.38 -1.82 4.50
C TYR A 81 9.09 -2.62 3.40
N PHE A 82 8.56 -2.62 2.17
CA PHE A 82 9.11 -3.40 1.07
C PHE A 82 9.82 -2.54 0.03
N SER A 83 10.81 -3.13 -0.63
CA SER A 83 11.48 -2.48 -1.76
C SER A 83 10.54 -2.31 -2.95
N ASP A 84 10.86 -1.35 -3.83
CA ASP A 84 10.12 -1.11 -5.06
C ASP A 84 9.90 -2.38 -5.87
N GLU A 85 10.92 -3.22 -6.02
CA GLU A 85 10.84 -4.46 -6.79
C GLU A 85 9.80 -5.40 -6.22
N ARG A 86 9.74 -5.52 -4.89
CA ARG A 86 8.75 -6.36 -4.21
C ARG A 86 7.35 -5.76 -4.32
N VAL A 87 7.21 -4.44 -4.16
CA VAL A 87 5.92 -3.75 -4.35
C VAL A 87 5.41 -3.94 -5.78
N ILE A 88 6.26 -3.73 -6.78
CA ILE A 88 5.94 -3.97 -8.20
C ILE A 88 5.53 -5.43 -8.43
N ALA A 89 6.23 -6.40 -7.83
CA ALA A 89 5.87 -7.81 -7.94
C ALA A 89 4.51 -8.13 -7.28
N MET A 90 4.19 -7.49 -6.15
CA MET A 90 2.87 -7.62 -5.50
C MET A 90 1.75 -7.10 -6.40
N PHE A 91 1.90 -5.92 -7.01
CA PHE A 91 0.93 -5.42 -8.01
C PHE A 91 0.80 -6.35 -9.23
N GLN A 92 1.86 -7.05 -9.62
CA GLN A 92 1.81 -7.97 -10.76
C GLN A 92 1.12 -9.30 -10.44
N LYS A 93 1.17 -9.79 -9.19
CA LYS A 93 0.77 -11.17 -8.87
C LYS A 93 -0.31 -11.31 -7.79
N HIS A 94 -0.48 -10.32 -6.94
CA HIS A 94 -1.29 -10.39 -5.72
C HIS A 94 -2.12 -9.12 -5.49
N TYR A 95 -2.46 -8.39 -6.55
CA TYR A 95 -3.29 -7.18 -6.49
C TYR A 95 -4.68 -7.46 -5.94
N LEU A 96 -5.32 -8.59 -6.28
CA LEU A 96 -6.70 -8.81 -5.84
C LEU A 96 -6.83 -8.94 -4.32
N VAL A 97 -5.80 -9.48 -3.66
CA VAL A 97 -5.75 -9.56 -2.19
C VAL A 97 -5.97 -8.18 -1.56
N SER A 98 -5.45 -7.12 -2.19
CA SER A 98 -5.54 -5.75 -1.70
C SER A 98 -6.97 -5.20 -1.70
N ALA A 99 -7.82 -5.69 -2.60
CA ALA A 99 -9.19 -5.21 -2.76
C ALA A 99 -10.14 -5.72 -1.66
N ASP A 100 -9.75 -6.80 -0.99
CA ASP A 100 -10.52 -7.48 0.05
C ASP A 100 -10.14 -7.03 1.46
N ILE A 101 -9.17 -6.12 1.61
CA ILE A 101 -8.73 -5.60 2.91
C ILE A 101 -9.64 -4.43 3.31
N PRO A 102 -10.40 -4.54 4.42
CA PRO A 102 -11.24 -3.46 4.89
C PRO A 102 -10.42 -2.21 5.24
N PHE A 103 -11.00 -1.03 5.06
CA PHE A 103 -10.44 0.27 5.49
C PHE A 103 -9.10 0.69 4.85
N ILE A 104 -8.53 -0.12 3.96
CA ILE A 104 -7.30 0.22 3.25
C ILE A 104 -7.61 0.81 1.88
N ASP A 105 -7.10 2.01 1.63
CA ASP A 105 -6.98 2.58 0.29
C ASP A 105 -5.58 2.32 -0.25
N ILE A 106 -5.50 1.55 -1.34
CA ILE A 106 -4.24 1.22 -2.00
C ILE A 106 -3.57 2.44 -2.63
N TRP A 107 -4.35 3.43 -3.06
CA TRP A 107 -3.77 4.68 -3.53
C TRP A 107 -3.06 5.44 -2.41
N ASP A 108 -3.64 5.47 -1.20
CA ASP A 108 -2.97 6.06 -0.03
C ASP A 108 -1.65 5.37 0.29
N LYS A 109 -1.60 4.04 0.16
CA LYS A 109 -0.35 3.27 0.32
C LYS A 109 0.69 3.64 -0.73
N VAL A 110 0.29 3.74 -1.99
CA VAL A 110 1.19 4.12 -3.09
C VAL A 110 1.71 5.54 -2.90
N LYS A 111 0.86 6.50 -2.49
CA LYS A 111 1.30 7.87 -2.17
C LYS A 111 2.39 7.86 -1.12
N PHE A 112 2.17 7.17 0.00
CA PHE A 112 3.16 7.10 1.08
C PHE A 112 4.50 6.54 0.62
N ILE A 113 4.50 5.46 -0.15
CA ILE A 113 5.74 4.87 -0.68
C ILE A 113 6.41 5.81 -1.68
N SER A 114 5.61 6.52 -2.49
CA SER A 114 6.14 7.46 -3.48
C SER A 114 6.94 8.59 -2.81
N LEU A 115 6.61 8.95 -1.56
CA LEU A 115 7.37 9.94 -0.78
C LEU A 115 8.81 9.48 -0.45
N ASN A 116 9.10 8.18 -0.50
CA ASN A 116 10.47 7.67 -0.33
C ASN A 116 11.38 8.05 -1.51
N HIS A 117 10.80 8.41 -2.67
CA HIS A 117 11.56 8.93 -3.81
C HIS A 117 11.68 10.45 -3.70
N ILE A 118 12.90 10.90 -3.39
CA ILE A 118 13.22 12.33 -3.22
C ILE A 118 13.01 13.09 -4.54
N LEU A 119 13.40 12.50 -5.67
CA LEU A 119 13.25 13.10 -6.99
C LEU A 119 11.88 12.82 -7.59
N ILE A 120 11.24 13.84 -8.15
CA ILE A 120 9.91 13.75 -8.79
C ILE A 120 9.93 12.75 -9.95
N GLU A 121 11.02 12.73 -10.74
CA GLU A 121 11.17 11.82 -11.87
C GLU A 121 11.23 10.35 -11.43
N ASP A 122 11.72 10.07 -10.22
CA ASP A 122 11.74 8.72 -9.67
C ASP A 122 10.35 8.29 -9.19
N ARG A 123 9.56 9.21 -8.60
CA ARG A 123 8.13 8.97 -8.27
C ARG A 123 7.33 8.59 -9.51
N ASN A 124 7.49 9.36 -10.58
CA ASN A 124 6.81 9.10 -11.85
C ASN A 124 7.22 7.74 -12.44
N ARG A 125 8.51 7.40 -12.40
CA ARG A 125 9.01 6.09 -12.84
C ARG A 125 8.49 4.93 -11.99
N PHE A 126 8.35 5.13 -10.68
CA PHE A 126 7.76 4.14 -9.78
C PHE A 126 6.28 3.89 -10.12
N LYS A 127 5.47 4.96 -10.23
CA LYS A 127 4.04 4.87 -10.63
C LYS A 127 3.87 4.19 -11.99
N GLU A 128 4.69 4.55 -12.98
CA GLU A 128 4.69 3.87 -14.28
C GLU A 128 5.01 2.37 -14.18
N SER A 129 5.91 2.00 -13.27
CA SER A 129 6.30 0.60 -13.06
C SER A 129 5.16 -0.20 -12.45
N ILE A 130 4.38 0.40 -11.54
CA ILE A 130 3.13 -0.18 -11.02
C ILE A 130 2.11 -0.38 -12.16
N ILE A 131 1.89 0.61 -13.02
CA ILE A 131 0.97 0.47 -14.17
C ILE A 131 1.42 -0.68 -15.08
N LYS A 132 2.73 -0.78 -15.37
CA LYS A 132 3.30 -1.86 -16.20
C LYS A 132 3.14 -3.23 -15.53
N ALA A 133 3.25 -3.31 -14.20
CA ALA A 133 3.02 -4.53 -13.43
C ALA A 133 1.56 -4.97 -13.47
N LEU A 134 0.62 -4.06 -13.21
CA LEU A 134 -0.82 -4.32 -13.26
C LEU A 134 -1.28 -4.78 -14.65
N ARG A 135 -0.73 -4.22 -15.73
CA ARG A 135 -0.99 -4.68 -17.11
C ARG A 135 -0.57 -6.13 -17.37
N LYS A 136 0.41 -6.65 -16.62
CA LYS A 136 0.89 -8.03 -16.72
C LYS A 136 0.17 -8.97 -15.75
N ASN A 137 -0.67 -8.44 -14.87
CA ASN A 137 -1.35 -9.21 -13.84
C ASN A 137 -2.41 -10.15 -14.44
N GLN A 138 -2.32 -11.44 -14.08
CA GLN A 138 -3.17 -12.53 -14.59
C GLN A 138 -4.22 -13.01 -13.58
N GLU A 139 -4.35 -12.35 -12.42
CA GLU A 139 -5.40 -12.65 -11.47
C GLU A 139 -6.78 -12.35 -12.09
N VAL A 140 -7.73 -13.26 -11.88
CA VAL A 140 -9.08 -13.18 -12.44
C VAL A 140 -9.92 -12.20 -11.61
N LEU A 141 -10.11 -10.99 -12.12
CA LEU A 141 -10.86 -9.92 -11.45
C LEU A 141 -12.38 -10.17 -11.51
N THR A 142 -12.85 -10.73 -12.62
CA THR A 142 -14.27 -10.97 -12.90
C THR A 142 -14.47 -12.35 -13.51
N LYS A 143 -15.67 -12.93 -13.33
CA LYS A 143 -16.04 -14.20 -13.96
C LYS A 143 -16.32 -14.02 -15.46
N GLU A 144 -16.78 -12.83 -15.83
CA GLU A 144 -17.07 -12.44 -17.20
C GLU A 144 -15.78 -12.26 -18.02
N THR A 145 -15.85 -12.56 -19.31
CA THR A 145 -14.73 -12.46 -20.26
C THR A 145 -14.64 -11.07 -20.90
N VAL A 146 -13.45 -10.69 -21.34
CA VAL A 146 -13.18 -9.47 -22.11
C VAL A 146 -13.07 -9.82 -23.58
N THR A 147 -13.97 -9.29 -24.41
CA THR A 147 -13.93 -9.49 -25.87
C THR A 147 -13.00 -8.47 -26.51
N LYS A 148 -12.00 -8.94 -27.25
CA LYS A 148 -11.09 -8.11 -28.04
C LYS A 148 -10.88 -8.72 -29.41
N ASP A 149 -11.10 -7.95 -30.47
CA ASP A 149 -10.95 -8.39 -31.86
C ASP A 149 -11.74 -9.69 -32.17
N GLY A 150 -12.93 -9.82 -31.58
CA GLY A 150 -13.78 -11.01 -31.71
C GLY A 150 -13.32 -12.25 -30.94
N LYS A 151 -12.26 -12.14 -30.13
CA LYS A 151 -11.78 -13.21 -29.24
C LYS A 151 -12.16 -12.92 -27.79
N GLU A 152 -12.68 -13.93 -27.11
CA GLU A 152 -12.93 -13.88 -25.68
C GLU A 152 -11.64 -14.16 -24.91
N ASN A 153 -11.27 -13.23 -24.02
CA ASN A 153 -10.13 -13.36 -23.12
C ASN A 153 -10.64 -13.48 -21.67
N PRO A 154 -9.92 -14.17 -20.78
CA PRO A 154 -10.30 -14.24 -19.37
C PRO A 154 -10.39 -12.84 -18.75
N GLY A 155 -11.32 -12.63 -17.81
CA GLY A 155 -11.53 -11.35 -17.10
C GLY A 155 -10.44 -11.01 -16.08
N THR A 156 -9.17 -11.02 -16.51
CA THR A 156 -8.03 -10.70 -15.64
C THR A 156 -7.83 -9.21 -15.48
N VAL A 157 -7.13 -8.82 -14.40
CA VAL A 157 -6.71 -7.43 -14.14
C VAL A 157 -6.05 -6.81 -15.39
N GLY A 158 -5.08 -7.51 -16.00
CA GLY A 158 -4.39 -7.03 -17.19
C GLY A 158 -5.29 -6.85 -18.41
N HIS A 159 -6.24 -7.76 -18.65
CA HIS A 159 -7.18 -7.63 -19.77
C HIS A 159 -8.16 -6.47 -19.58
N TRP A 160 -8.67 -6.25 -18.37
CA TRP A 160 -9.54 -5.10 -18.07
C TRP A 160 -8.82 -3.76 -18.22
N ILE A 161 -7.54 -3.66 -17.81
CA ILE A 161 -6.75 -2.44 -18.04
C ILE A 161 -6.54 -2.19 -19.53
N MET A 162 -6.27 -3.25 -20.30
CA MET A 162 -6.08 -3.11 -21.74
C MET A 162 -7.37 -2.67 -22.44
N ASP A 163 -8.51 -3.25 -22.08
CA ASP A 163 -9.83 -2.88 -22.58
C ASP A 163 -10.17 -1.42 -22.27
N SER A 164 -10.07 -1.02 -21.01
CA SER A 164 -10.35 0.36 -20.59
C SER A 164 -9.41 1.37 -21.25
N THR A 165 -8.14 1.00 -21.48
CA THR A 165 -7.18 1.86 -22.19
C THR A 165 -7.55 2.04 -23.68
N ILE A 166 -8.13 1.01 -24.32
CA ILE A 166 -8.57 1.10 -25.72
C ILE A 166 -9.82 1.98 -25.83
N GLU A 167 -10.79 1.78 -24.93
CA GLU A 167 -12.08 2.48 -24.97
C GLU A 167 -11.99 3.94 -24.48
N LEU A 168 -11.25 4.19 -23.40
CA LEU A 168 -11.16 5.51 -22.75
C LEU A 168 -9.96 6.33 -23.25
N GLY A 169 -8.98 5.66 -23.86
CA GLY A 169 -7.73 6.26 -24.33
C GLY A 169 -6.63 6.36 -23.27
N LEU A 170 -5.51 6.97 -23.67
CA LEU A 170 -4.31 7.10 -22.84
C LEU A 170 -4.29 8.34 -21.95
N LYS A 171 -5.15 9.32 -22.21
CA LYS A 171 -5.25 10.56 -21.43
C LYS A 171 -6.04 10.31 -20.14
N SER A 172 -6.00 11.29 -19.22
CA SER A 172 -6.85 11.28 -18.03
C SER A 172 -8.32 11.16 -18.44
N VAL A 173 -9.03 10.26 -17.76
CA VAL A 173 -10.41 9.91 -18.05
C VAL A 173 -11.36 10.77 -17.22
N GLU A 174 -12.27 11.46 -17.89
CA GLU A 174 -13.36 12.19 -17.24
C GLU A 174 -14.36 11.21 -16.60
N ALA A 175 -14.87 11.53 -15.42
CA ALA A 175 -15.81 10.68 -14.67
C ALA A 175 -17.06 10.28 -15.50
N VAL A 176 -17.54 11.17 -16.37
CA VAL A 176 -18.67 10.89 -17.27
C VAL A 176 -18.32 9.78 -18.26
N LYS A 177 -17.13 9.83 -18.88
CA LYS A 177 -16.67 8.80 -19.83
C LYS A 177 -16.45 7.46 -19.13
N LEU A 178 -15.93 7.47 -17.90
CA LEU A 178 -15.81 6.25 -17.11
C LEU A 178 -17.19 5.65 -16.81
N ALA A 179 -18.16 6.46 -16.41
CA ALA A 179 -19.53 6.01 -16.17
C ALA A 179 -20.18 5.44 -17.45
N GLU A 180 -20.02 6.11 -18.58
CA GLU A 180 -20.47 5.63 -19.89
C GLU A 180 -19.81 4.30 -20.24
N TYR A 181 -18.49 4.18 -20.10
CA TYR A 181 -17.77 2.93 -20.32
C TYR A 181 -18.30 1.80 -19.44
N LEU A 182 -18.52 2.03 -18.15
CA LEU A 182 -18.99 0.99 -17.22
C LEU A 182 -20.43 0.53 -17.45
N VAL A 183 -21.25 1.33 -18.14
CA VAL A 183 -22.68 1.04 -18.37
C VAL A 183 -22.96 0.58 -19.80
N ASN A 184 -22.30 1.19 -20.79
CA ASN A 184 -22.65 1.06 -22.20
C ASN A 184 -21.63 0.27 -23.04
N SER A 185 -20.41 0.04 -22.55
CA SER A 185 -19.40 -0.69 -23.32
C SER A 185 -19.81 -2.14 -23.54
N THR A 186 -19.40 -2.70 -24.68
CA THR A 186 -19.65 -4.09 -25.08
C THR A 186 -19.25 -5.07 -23.99
N ASN A 187 -18.09 -4.84 -23.34
CA ASN A 187 -17.55 -5.74 -22.32
C ASN A 187 -18.12 -5.51 -20.92
N THR A 188 -18.70 -4.33 -20.63
CA THR A 188 -19.11 -3.95 -19.26
C THR A 188 -20.62 -3.97 -19.03
N LYS A 189 -21.43 -3.81 -20.09
CA LYS A 189 -22.89 -3.65 -19.99
C LYS A 189 -23.60 -4.81 -19.30
N SER A 190 -23.07 -6.02 -19.44
CA SER A 190 -23.63 -7.26 -18.86
C SER A 190 -22.99 -7.65 -17.54
N LEU A 191 -22.05 -6.88 -17.02
CA LEU A 191 -21.38 -7.19 -15.76
C LEU A 191 -22.35 -7.09 -14.59
N SER A 192 -22.14 -7.98 -13.62
CA SER A 192 -22.74 -7.82 -12.30
C SER A 192 -22.32 -6.49 -11.64
N LYS A 193 -23.12 -6.00 -10.69
CA LYS A 193 -22.77 -4.78 -9.92
C LYS A 193 -21.41 -4.94 -9.24
N GLU A 194 -21.16 -6.10 -8.64
CA GLU A 194 -19.89 -6.40 -7.97
C GLU A 194 -18.70 -6.35 -8.94
N SER A 195 -18.79 -7.05 -10.08
CA SER A 195 -17.74 -7.04 -11.13
C SER A 195 -17.48 -5.61 -11.61
N ARG A 196 -18.54 -4.81 -11.81
CA ARG A 196 -18.43 -3.41 -12.24
C ARG A 196 -17.74 -2.53 -11.18
N ASP A 197 -18.07 -2.71 -9.91
CA ASP A 197 -17.45 -1.96 -8.82
C ASP A 197 -15.96 -2.32 -8.65
N ARG A 198 -15.59 -3.60 -8.84
CA ARG A 198 -14.19 -4.06 -8.88
C ARG A 198 -13.40 -3.40 -10.02
N ILE A 199 -13.96 -3.37 -11.23
CA ILE A 199 -13.33 -2.71 -12.38
C ILE A 199 -13.21 -1.20 -12.16
N ARG A 200 -14.24 -0.55 -11.60
CA ARG A 200 -14.18 0.87 -11.26
C ARG A 200 -13.00 1.18 -10.35
N LYS A 201 -12.87 0.46 -9.22
CA LYS A 201 -11.74 0.63 -8.29
C LYS A 201 -10.38 0.44 -8.97
N LEU A 202 -10.26 -0.54 -9.86
CA LEU A 202 -9.04 -0.76 -10.64
C LEU A 202 -8.73 0.42 -11.56
N ILE A 203 -9.71 0.92 -12.31
CA ILE A 203 -9.53 2.06 -13.21
C ILE A 203 -9.21 3.32 -12.42
N ASP A 204 -9.90 3.58 -11.31
CA ASP A 204 -9.64 4.72 -10.43
C ASP A 204 -8.19 4.71 -9.95
N LEU A 205 -7.66 3.57 -9.50
CA LEU A 205 -6.25 3.44 -9.13
C LEU A 205 -5.31 3.77 -10.31
N ILE A 206 -5.60 3.24 -11.51
CA ILE A 206 -4.81 3.52 -12.71
C ILE A 206 -4.83 5.01 -13.07
N GLU A 207 -5.98 5.67 -12.96
CA GLU A 207 -6.09 7.11 -13.22
C GLU A 207 -5.25 7.92 -12.24
N HIS A 208 -5.26 7.59 -10.94
CA HIS A 208 -4.38 8.23 -9.97
C HIS A 208 -2.89 8.02 -10.31
N LEU A 209 -2.50 6.79 -10.68
CA LEU A 209 -1.12 6.47 -11.05
C LEU A 209 -0.64 7.22 -12.30
N LYS A 210 -1.53 7.59 -13.22
CA LYS A 210 -1.21 8.35 -14.43
C LYS A 210 -0.90 9.82 -14.14
N ILE A 211 -1.34 10.37 -13.01
CA ILE A 211 -1.16 11.79 -12.69
C ILE A 211 0.31 12.03 -12.32
N PRO A 212 1.05 12.88 -13.05
CA PRO A 212 2.45 13.15 -12.76
C PRO A 212 2.67 13.89 -11.43
N SER A 213 3.70 13.53 -10.67
CA SER A 213 4.01 14.11 -9.35
C SER A 213 4.44 15.59 -9.39
N ASP A 214 4.77 16.14 -10.56
CA ASP A 214 5.06 17.56 -10.78
C ASP A 214 3.81 18.41 -11.04
N THR A 215 2.63 17.79 -11.14
CA THR A 215 1.36 18.50 -11.20
C THR A 215 0.83 18.76 -9.78
N LEU A 216 0.00 19.78 -9.63
CA LEU A 216 -0.58 20.11 -8.32
C LEU A 216 -1.51 18.98 -7.83
N GLU A 217 -2.23 18.35 -8.76
CA GLU A 217 -3.12 17.23 -8.54
C GLU A 217 -2.36 15.96 -8.15
N GLY A 218 -1.20 15.73 -8.76
CA GLY A 218 -0.38 14.55 -8.52
C GLY A 218 0.62 14.69 -7.38
N TYR A 219 0.76 15.87 -6.77
CA TYR A 219 1.68 16.10 -5.68
C TYR A 219 1.21 15.34 -4.43
N GLU A 220 2.00 14.35 -4.02
CA GLU A 220 1.65 13.43 -2.93
C GLU A 220 1.73 14.04 -1.52
N PRO A 221 2.72 14.91 -1.21
CA PRO A 221 2.78 15.57 0.10
C PRO A 221 1.62 16.55 0.31
N ILE A 222 1.17 16.65 1.56
CA ILE A 222 0.22 17.68 1.98
C ILE A 222 0.98 19.00 2.14
N ILE A 223 0.53 20.05 1.45
CA ILE A 223 1.09 21.39 1.61
C ILE A 223 0.24 22.11 2.65
N ALA A 224 0.69 22.15 3.89
CA ALA A 224 0.06 22.98 4.92
C ALA A 224 0.28 24.47 4.60
N ILE A 225 -0.80 25.24 4.61
CA ILE A 225 -0.75 26.70 4.48
C ILE A 225 -1.25 27.28 5.79
N ASP A 226 -0.42 28.13 6.38
CA ASP A 226 -0.68 28.82 7.62
C ASP A 226 -0.27 30.28 7.42
N ASP A 227 -1.22 31.09 6.97
CA ASP A 227 -1.04 32.53 6.79
C ASP A 227 -2.14 33.32 7.49
N ASP A 228 -1.94 34.64 7.61
CA ASP A 228 -2.87 35.55 8.29
C ASP A 228 -4.29 35.53 7.69
N ARG A 229 -4.47 34.99 6.47
CA ARG A 229 -5.74 35.00 5.73
C ARG A 229 -6.48 33.67 5.88
N SER A 230 -5.76 32.56 5.99
CA SER A 230 -6.37 31.24 6.05
C SER A 230 -5.40 30.17 6.57
N VAL A 231 -5.95 29.24 7.34
CA VAL A 231 -5.26 28.03 7.78
C VAL A 231 -5.93 26.84 7.10
N GLY A 232 -5.14 26.01 6.43
CA GLY A 232 -5.64 24.85 5.71
C GLY A 232 -4.51 24.05 5.08
N ALA A 233 -4.86 23.21 4.12
CA ALA A 233 -3.88 22.47 3.34
C ALA A 233 -4.30 22.34 1.88
N ILE A 234 -3.32 22.23 0.99
CA ILE A 234 -3.56 21.75 -0.37
C ILE A 234 -3.31 20.24 -0.37
N ARG A 235 -4.32 19.47 -0.78
CA ARG A 235 -4.27 18.03 -0.95
C ARG A 235 -4.75 17.68 -2.36
N ALA A 236 -3.89 17.04 -3.16
CA ALA A 236 -4.20 16.65 -4.53
C ALA A 236 -4.84 17.78 -5.37
N GLY A 237 -4.27 18.99 -5.29
CA GLY A 237 -4.78 20.17 -6.00
C GLY A 237 -6.00 20.86 -5.40
N VAL A 238 -6.58 20.33 -4.33
CA VAL A 238 -7.75 20.89 -3.67
C VAL A 238 -7.33 21.64 -2.40
N TRP A 239 -7.84 22.85 -2.23
CA TRP A 239 -7.72 23.60 -0.99
C TRP A 239 -8.73 23.09 0.04
N GLU A 240 -8.22 22.60 1.16
CA GLU A 240 -8.98 22.15 2.33
C GLU A 240 -8.79 23.16 3.45
N GLN A 241 -9.80 24.02 3.67
CA GLN A 241 -9.79 24.95 4.79
C GLN A 241 -10.04 24.19 6.09
N TYR A 242 -9.19 24.41 7.10
CA TYR A 242 -9.42 23.85 8.42
C TYR A 242 -10.54 24.60 9.13
N ASP A 243 -11.43 23.85 9.77
CA ASP A 243 -12.46 24.40 10.64
C ASP A 243 -11.83 25.16 11.82
N ASP A 244 -12.53 26.17 12.31
CA ASP A 244 -12.09 27.00 13.43
C ASP A 244 -11.87 26.18 14.73
N SER A 245 -12.42 24.97 14.81
CA SER A 245 -12.11 23.99 15.85
C SER A 245 -10.63 23.61 15.92
N LEU A 246 -9.95 23.46 14.78
CA LEU A 246 -8.51 23.17 14.73
C LEU A 246 -7.66 24.37 15.18
N LYS A 247 -8.13 25.60 14.91
CA LYS A 247 -7.48 26.80 15.47
C LYS A 247 -7.58 26.82 16.99
N LYS A 248 -8.73 26.44 17.56
CA LYS A 248 -8.90 26.34 19.02
C LYS A 248 -7.98 25.27 19.64
N ILE A 249 -7.86 24.11 18.99
CA ILE A 249 -6.94 23.06 19.44
C ILE A 249 -5.48 23.55 19.39
N ARG A 250 -5.08 24.20 18.30
CA ARG A 250 -3.73 24.80 18.19
C ARG A 250 -3.46 25.86 19.25
N GLN A 251 -4.41 26.75 19.49
CA GLN A 251 -4.30 27.76 20.55
C GLN A 251 -4.16 27.09 21.92
N SER A 252 -4.98 26.07 22.19
CA SER A 252 -4.89 25.30 23.43
C SER A 252 -3.53 24.61 23.59
N ILE A 253 -2.95 24.07 22.50
CA ILE A 253 -1.60 23.47 22.53
C ILE A 253 -0.54 24.54 22.78
N ALA A 254 -0.63 25.70 22.12
CA ALA A 254 0.31 26.80 22.30
C ALA A 254 0.26 27.35 23.74
N ASP A 255 -0.94 27.62 24.26
CA ASP A 255 -1.16 28.05 25.65
C ASP A 255 -0.63 27.01 26.65
N THR A 256 -0.80 25.72 26.34
CA THR A 256 -0.26 24.63 27.16
C THR A 256 1.27 24.59 27.11
N MET A 257 1.89 24.70 25.93
CA MET A 257 3.35 24.72 25.78
C MET A 257 3.98 25.93 26.50
N ASP A 258 3.38 27.10 26.37
CA ASP A 258 3.78 28.32 27.08
C ASP A 258 3.65 28.15 28.59
N SER A 259 2.55 27.56 29.07
CA SER A 259 2.34 27.27 30.50
C SER A 259 3.36 26.27 31.08
N LEU A 260 3.89 25.40 30.23
CA LEU A 260 4.90 24.40 30.59
C LEU A 260 6.34 24.92 30.49
N ASN A 261 6.56 26.20 30.11
CA ASN A 261 7.88 26.76 29.77
C ASN A 261 8.65 25.93 28.73
N LEU A 262 7.93 25.14 27.93
CA LEU A 262 8.48 24.50 26.75
C LEU A 262 8.51 25.60 25.70
N GLY A 263 9.66 26.28 25.58
CA GLY A 263 9.83 27.38 24.61
C GLY A 263 9.30 26.98 23.23
N PRO A 264 8.87 27.96 22.40
CA PRO A 264 8.21 27.67 21.13
C PRO A 264 9.07 26.69 20.35
N ALA A 265 8.47 25.60 19.86
CA ALA A 265 9.13 24.62 19.00
C ALA A 265 9.62 25.39 17.75
N SER A 266 10.87 25.86 17.81
CA SER A 266 11.44 26.77 16.82
C SER A 266 11.78 25.97 15.57
N GLY A 267 10.76 25.74 14.75
CA GLY A 267 10.82 25.11 13.45
C GLY A 267 10.01 25.84 12.39
N SER A 268 9.54 27.08 12.65
CA SER A 268 8.99 27.94 11.61
C SER A 268 10.12 28.34 10.66
N VAL A 269 10.32 27.55 9.62
CA VAL A 269 11.16 27.92 8.48
C VAL A 269 10.49 29.09 7.79
N THR A 270 10.90 30.31 8.14
CA THR A 270 10.56 31.50 7.37
C THR A 270 11.13 31.30 5.96
N PRO A 271 10.32 31.35 4.88
CA PRO A 271 10.85 31.20 3.54
C PRO A 271 11.84 32.32 3.26
N ALA A 272 13.10 31.93 3.05
CA ALA A 272 14.16 32.86 2.67
C ALA A 272 13.77 33.56 1.37
N LYS A 273 13.78 34.90 1.39
CA LYS A 273 13.60 35.73 0.19
C LYS A 273 14.52 35.21 -0.92
N ALA A 274 13.91 34.88 -2.06
CA ALA A 274 14.58 34.40 -3.26
C ALA A 274 15.77 35.31 -3.63
N LYS A 275 16.98 34.76 -3.53
CA LYS A 275 18.16 35.30 -4.21
C LYS A 275 18.34 34.53 -5.51
N GLU A 276 18.38 35.30 -6.59
CA GLU A 276 18.83 35.09 -7.97
C GLU A 276 19.03 33.66 -8.55
N PRO A 277 18.77 33.48 -9.87
CA PRO A 277 18.69 32.18 -10.50
C PRO A 277 20.05 31.48 -10.57
N ILE A 278 20.13 30.29 -9.98
CA ILE A 278 21.26 29.36 -10.12
C ILE A 278 21.27 28.82 -11.57
N GLN A 279 22.32 29.13 -12.31
CA GLN A 279 22.57 28.58 -13.64
C GLN A 279 22.75 27.06 -13.55
N ARG A 280 21.81 26.31 -14.15
CA ARG A 280 21.88 24.85 -14.27
C ARG A 280 23.00 24.46 -15.23
N ARG A 281 24.00 23.73 -14.73
CA ARG A 281 24.93 22.94 -15.55
C ARG A 281 24.24 21.64 -15.97
N THR A 282 24.00 21.46 -17.26
CA THR A 282 23.60 20.20 -17.86
C THR A 282 24.80 19.26 -17.94
N ALA A 283 24.78 18.18 -17.16
CA ALA A 283 25.65 17.03 -17.37
C ALA A 283 24.79 15.89 -17.94
N THR A 284 24.96 15.63 -19.23
CA THR A 284 24.33 14.50 -19.93
C THR A 284 25.11 13.23 -19.61
N GLN A 285 24.60 12.37 -18.74
CA GLN A 285 25.09 10.99 -18.61
C GLN A 285 24.18 10.04 -19.39
N THR A 286 24.73 9.46 -20.44
CA THR A 286 24.16 8.37 -21.23
C THR A 286 24.28 7.06 -20.45
N LEU A 287 23.17 6.58 -19.89
CA LEU A 287 23.07 5.23 -19.31
C LEU A 287 22.57 4.25 -20.39
N LYS A 288 23.42 3.29 -20.74
CA LYS A 288 23.08 2.10 -21.54
C LYS A 288 22.10 1.23 -20.75
N LYS A 289 20.96 0.90 -21.36
CA LYS A 289 19.98 -0.05 -20.81
C LYS A 289 20.31 -1.47 -21.30
N GLU A 290 20.65 -2.36 -20.38
CA GLU A 290 20.47 -3.80 -20.55
C GLU A 290 19.13 -4.22 -19.92
N PRO A 291 18.41 -5.20 -20.49
CA PRO A 291 17.14 -5.67 -19.95
C PRO A 291 17.36 -6.54 -18.71
N ALA A 292 16.79 -6.11 -17.57
CA ALA A 292 16.82 -6.85 -16.32
C ALA A 292 15.91 -8.09 -16.37
N VAL A 293 16.49 -9.26 -16.12
CA VAL A 293 15.77 -10.47 -15.72
C VAL A 293 15.26 -10.23 -14.29
N LEU A 294 13.96 -10.40 -14.06
CA LEU A 294 13.36 -10.25 -12.73
C LEU A 294 14.03 -11.24 -11.76
N PRO A 295 14.68 -10.78 -10.68
CA PRO A 295 15.29 -11.68 -9.72
C PRO A 295 14.22 -12.47 -8.98
N ASP A 296 14.46 -13.78 -8.86
CA ASP A 296 13.83 -14.60 -7.84
C ASP A 296 14.25 -14.01 -6.49
N ILE A 297 13.31 -13.43 -5.74
CA ILE A 297 13.59 -12.66 -4.52
C ILE A 297 13.89 -13.66 -3.39
N THR A 298 15.09 -14.25 -3.41
CA THR A 298 15.60 -15.09 -2.32
C THR A 298 16.18 -14.24 -1.19
N LEU A 299 15.44 -14.18 -0.08
CA LEU A 299 15.90 -14.36 1.32
C LEU A 299 17.35 -13.93 1.68
N LYS A 300 17.63 -12.62 1.63
CA LYS A 300 18.76 -12.05 2.41
C LYS A 300 18.31 -11.41 3.74
N GLU A 301 17.07 -10.95 3.85
CA GLU A 301 16.64 -10.14 5.00
C GLU A 301 16.14 -10.95 6.21
N VAL A 302 15.62 -12.16 6.02
CA VAL A 302 15.06 -12.98 7.13
C VAL A 302 16.11 -13.85 7.82
N LYS A 303 17.30 -14.05 7.23
CA LYS A 303 18.29 -15.00 7.77
C LYS A 303 18.87 -14.62 9.15
N HIS A 304 18.66 -13.39 9.62
CA HIS A 304 19.25 -12.90 10.87
C HIS A 304 18.30 -12.87 12.08
N LEU A 305 16.99 -13.03 11.90
CA LEU A 305 16.04 -13.09 13.02
C LEU A 305 15.38 -14.46 13.02
N GLN A 306 15.62 -15.27 14.06
CA GLN A 306 14.89 -16.53 14.18
C GLN A 306 13.42 -16.21 14.43
N THR A 307 12.48 -16.99 13.88
CA THR A 307 11.03 -16.82 14.08
C THR A 307 10.65 -16.63 15.55
N LYS A 308 11.40 -17.27 16.46
CA LYS A 308 11.26 -17.12 17.91
C LYS A 308 11.50 -15.68 18.40
N ASP A 309 12.51 -15.00 17.86
CA ASP A 309 12.85 -13.63 18.25
C ASP A 309 11.73 -12.67 17.85
N LEU A 310 11.16 -12.86 16.65
CA LEU A 310 10.02 -12.06 16.17
C LEU A 310 8.76 -12.27 17.01
N ILE A 311 8.48 -13.51 17.41
CA ILE A 311 7.35 -13.84 18.28
C ILE A 311 7.52 -13.21 19.67
N ASN A 312 8.72 -13.28 20.24
CA ASN A 312 9.01 -12.69 21.54
C ASN A 312 8.87 -11.17 21.51
N ILE A 313 9.43 -10.51 20.48
CA ILE A 313 9.29 -9.05 20.28
C ILE A 313 7.82 -8.67 20.15
N TYR A 314 7.04 -9.42 19.36
CA TYR A 314 5.61 -9.14 19.21
C TYR A 314 4.85 -9.29 20.54
N THR A 315 5.12 -10.37 21.29
CA THR A 315 4.44 -10.63 22.57
C THR A 315 4.77 -9.54 23.58
N GLN A 316 6.04 -9.15 23.68
CA GLN A 316 6.49 -8.09 24.57
C GLN A 316 5.85 -6.73 24.21
N ASN A 317 5.86 -6.35 22.94
CA ASN A 317 5.24 -5.09 22.50
C ASN A 317 3.74 -5.05 22.82
N LYS A 318 3.04 -6.18 22.69
CA LYS A 318 1.60 -6.27 23.00
C LYS A 318 1.32 -6.15 24.49
N GLU A 319 2.13 -6.77 25.33
CA GLU A 319 2.05 -6.64 26.79
C GLU A 319 2.30 -5.20 27.24
N GLU A 320 3.33 -4.54 26.68
CA GLU A 320 3.65 -3.14 26.96
C GLU A 320 2.52 -2.19 26.53
N GLN A 321 1.92 -2.41 25.34
CA GLN A 321 0.77 -1.62 24.89
C GLN A 321 -0.46 -1.82 25.79
N THR A 322 -0.74 -3.06 26.20
CA THR A 322 -1.90 -3.37 27.07
C THR A 322 -1.74 -2.72 28.44
N ALA A 323 -0.53 -2.73 29.01
CA ALA A 323 -0.24 -2.09 30.29
C ALA A 323 -0.46 -0.56 30.26
N ILE A 324 -0.11 0.11 29.16
CA ILE A 324 -0.33 1.56 29.00
C ILE A 324 -1.83 1.89 29.03
N TYR A 325 -2.68 1.08 28.40
CA TYR A 325 -4.13 1.31 28.40
C TYR A 325 -4.85 0.92 29.70
N GLU A 326 -4.25 0.09 30.54
CA GLU A 326 -4.82 -0.26 31.86
C GLU A 326 -4.45 0.75 32.96
N GLU A 327 -3.44 1.60 32.74
CA GLU A 327 -3.01 2.64 33.69
C GLU A 327 -3.66 4.02 33.45
N GLU A 328 -4.35 4.24 32.33
CA GLU A 328 -5.09 5.47 32.00
C GLU A 328 -6.59 5.44 32.36
#